data_AF-A0A355B8R1-F1
#
_entry.id   AF-A0A355B8R1-F1
#
_cell.length_a   1.000
_cell.length_b   1.000
_cell.length_c   1.000
_cell.angle_alpha   90.00
_cell.angle_beta   90.00
_cell.angle_gamma   90.00
#
_symmetry.space_group_name_H-M   'P 1'
#
loop_
_entity.id
_entity.type
_entity.pdbx_description
1 polymer ?
#
loop_
_entity_poly.entity_id
_entity_poly.type
_entity_poly.pdbx_seq_one_letter_code
_entity_poly.pdbx_strand_id
1 'polypeptide(L)' 'DAIPNVFASAMTISGFSVEKVRQFVHYFGKNKNASYLHICEGAPDLDSTCNNHLTGKLIAYLITDFIKSKLLE' A
#
# COMPACT_ATOMS: atom_id res chain seq x y z
N ASP A 1 -11.34 0.39 -3.00
CA ASP A 1 -10.53 1.54 -2.50
C ASP A 1 -10.63 1.67 -1.00
N ALA A 2 -9.49 1.59 -0.31
CA ALA A 2 -9.43 1.60 1.16
C ALA A 2 -8.53 2.70 1.74
N ILE A 3 -7.74 3.38 0.90
CA ILE A 3 -6.88 4.50 1.28
C ILE A 3 -7.42 5.74 0.57
N PRO A 4 -7.75 6.82 1.31
CA PRO A 4 -8.31 8.01 0.70
C PRO A 4 -7.27 8.73 -0.17
N ASN A 5 -7.73 9.36 -1.24
CA ASN A 5 -6.92 10.20 -2.14
C ASN A 5 -5.73 9.49 -2.82
N VAL A 6 -5.81 8.17 -3.01
CA VAL A 6 -4.84 7.40 -3.83
C VAL A 6 -5.44 7.18 -5.20
N PHE A 7 -4.64 7.40 -6.26
CA PHE A 7 -5.09 7.18 -7.64
C PHE A 7 -5.30 5.69 -7.90
N ALA A 8 -6.55 5.36 -8.20
CA ALA A 8 -7.05 4.03 -8.51
C ALA A 8 -8.20 4.14 -9.53
N SER A 9 -8.71 2.99 -10.00
CA SER A 9 -9.85 2.92 -10.93
C SER A 9 -11.10 3.66 -10.43
N ALA A 10 -11.30 3.68 -9.10
CA ALA A 10 -12.21 4.57 -8.41
C ALA A 10 -11.50 5.19 -7.20
N MET A 11 -11.69 6.49 -6.94
CA MET A 11 -11.11 7.14 -5.76
C MET A 11 -12.13 7.21 -4.62
N THR A 12 -11.65 7.02 -3.38
CA THR A 12 -12.44 7.23 -2.16
C THR A 12 -11.89 8.41 -1.35
N ILE A 13 -12.76 9.10 -0.62
CA ILE A 13 -12.41 10.14 0.36
C ILE A 13 -12.40 9.63 1.80
N SER A 14 -12.85 8.38 2.02
CA SER A 14 -12.90 7.74 3.33
C SER A 14 -12.04 6.46 3.32
N GLY A 15 -11.52 6.07 4.48
CA GLY A 15 -10.72 4.85 4.60
C GLY A 15 -9.65 4.94 5.68
N PHE A 16 -8.63 4.11 5.53
CA PHE A 16 -7.47 4.05 6.41
C PHE A 16 -6.39 5.05 5.97
N SER A 17 -5.69 5.65 6.93
CA SER A 17 -4.50 6.45 6.58
C SER A 17 -3.40 5.56 6.00
N VAL A 18 -2.49 6.17 5.24
CA VAL A 18 -1.31 5.48 4.69
C VAL A 18 -0.51 4.79 5.81
N GLU A 19 -0.28 5.48 6.92
CA GLU A 19 0.47 4.96 8.07
C GLU A 19 -0.20 3.70 8.65
N LYS A 20 -1.53 3.74 8.80
CA LYS A 20 -2.29 2.60 9.34
C LYS A 20 -2.20 1.39 8.42
N VAL A 21 -2.27 1.58 7.10
CA VAL A 21 -2.12 0.47 6.16
C VAL A 21 -0.69 -0.07 6.16
N ARG A 22 0.32 0.80 6.21
CA ARG A 22 1.73 0.36 6.31
C ARG A 22 1.99 -0.48 7.56
N GLN A 23 1.50 -0.03 8.72
CA GLN A 23 1.58 -0.78 9.97
C GLN A 23 0.80 -2.09 9.89
N PHE A 24 -0.39 -2.08 9.29
CA PHE A 24 -1.21 -3.28 9.07
C PHE A 24 -0.46 -4.33 8.25
N VAL A 25 0.08 -3.95 7.08
CA VAL A 25 0.84 -4.85 6.20
C VAL A 25 2.06 -5.41 6.92
N HIS A 26 2.79 -4.57 7.64
CA HIS A 26 3.95 -5.02 8.42
C HIS A 26 3.54 -5.99 9.54
N TYR A 27 2.49 -5.68 10.31
CA TYR A 27 2.04 -6.51 11.41
C TYR A 27 1.56 -7.90 10.94
N PHE A 28 0.67 -7.95 9.93
CA PHE A 28 0.14 -9.20 9.42
C PHE A 28 1.16 -10.00 8.61
N GLY A 29 2.12 -9.32 7.97
CA GLY A 29 3.22 -9.96 7.27
C GLY A 29 4.09 -10.83 8.19
N LYS A 30 4.19 -10.52 9.49
CA LYS A 30 4.91 -11.38 10.48
C LYS A 30 4.31 -12.77 10.64
N ASN A 31 3.04 -12.97 10.27
CA ASN A 31 2.40 -14.27 10.38
C ASN A 31 3.13 -15.27 9.46
N LYS A 32 3.54 -16.42 10.02
CA LYS A 32 4.26 -17.48 9.29
C LYS A 32 3.48 -18.00 8.07
N ASN A 33 2.15 -17.94 8.11
CA ASN A 33 1.27 -18.40 7.04
C ASN A 33 0.94 -17.31 6.00
N ALA A 34 1.35 -16.05 6.22
CA ALA A 34 1.17 -14.98 5.25
C ALA A 34 2.27 -15.04 4.18
N SER A 35 2.05 -15.84 3.14
CA SER A 35 3.06 -16.09 2.08
C SER A 35 2.91 -15.20 0.85
N TYR A 36 1.79 -14.48 0.71
CA TYR A 36 1.46 -13.71 -0.48
C TYR A 36 0.80 -12.39 -0.09
N LEU A 37 1.21 -11.32 -0.77
CA LEU A 37 0.59 -10.00 -0.69
C LEU A 37 0.06 -9.62 -2.07
N HIS A 38 -1.24 -9.42 -2.17
CA HIS A 38 -1.88 -8.87 -3.36
C HIS A 38 -2.18 -7.39 -3.14
N ILE A 39 -1.70 -6.54 -4.03
CA ILE A 39 -2.05 -5.13 -4.11
C ILE A 39 -2.83 -4.95 -5.41
N CYS A 40 -4.08 -4.52 -5.31
CA CYS A 40 -4.97 -4.32 -6.45
C CYS A 40 -5.25 -2.83 -6.70
N GLU A 41 -5.83 -2.53 -7.87
CA GLU A 41 -6.45 -1.25 -8.25
C GLU A 41 -5.54 -0.01 -8.30
N GLY A 42 -4.28 -0.09 -7.90
CA GLY A 42 -3.34 1.03 -8.01
C GLY A 42 -3.15 1.46 -9.46
N ALA A 43 -3.39 2.73 -9.77
CA ALA A 43 -3.27 3.29 -11.12
C ALA A 43 -2.26 4.45 -11.17
N PRO A 44 -0.94 4.17 -11.15
CA PRO A 44 0.09 5.21 -11.17
C PRO A 44 0.00 6.13 -12.38
N ASP A 45 -0.38 5.61 -13.55
CA ASP A 45 -0.49 6.37 -14.79
C ASP A 45 -1.62 7.42 -14.76
N LEU A 46 -2.57 7.31 -13.81
CA LEU A 46 -3.64 8.28 -13.60
C LEU A 46 -3.25 9.39 -12.61
N ASP A 47 -2.05 9.32 -12.01
CA ASP A 47 -1.53 10.36 -11.11
C ASP A 47 -1.11 11.60 -11.93
N SER A 48 -2.08 12.50 -12.15
CA SER A 48 -1.87 13.74 -12.91
C SER A 48 -1.30 14.88 -12.06
N THR A 49 -0.79 14.61 -10.85
CA THR A 49 -0.20 15.62 -9.98
C THR A 49 1.24 15.93 -10.40
N CYS A 50 1.78 17.09 -9.97
CA CYS A 50 3.20 17.43 -10.21
C CYS A 50 4.19 16.38 -9.67
N ASN A 51 3.75 15.48 -8.79
CA ASN A 51 4.51 14.33 -8.29
C ASN A 51 3.78 13.03 -8.68
N ASN A 52 3.72 12.74 -9.97
CA ASN A 52 3.06 11.58 -10.60
C ASN A 52 3.56 10.17 -10.17
N HIS A 53 4.32 10.08 -9.08
CA HIS A 53 4.93 8.84 -8.59
C HIS A 53 4.45 8.49 -7.18
N LEU A 54 3.49 9.22 -6.60
CA LEU A 54 3.07 9.00 -5.21
C LEU A 54 2.37 7.65 -5.04
N THR A 55 1.50 7.27 -5.99
CA THR A 55 0.85 5.94 -5.98
C THR A 55 1.88 4.82 -6.10
N GLY A 56 2.82 4.93 -7.04
CA GLY A 56 3.90 3.94 -7.19
C GLY A 56 4.81 3.85 -5.96
N LYS A 57 5.14 4.99 -5.36
CA LYS A 57 5.94 5.07 -4.12
C LYS A 57 5.22 4.42 -2.95
N LEU A 58 3.91 4.61 -2.82
CA LEU A 58 3.10 3.96 -1.79
C LEU A 58 3.10 2.44 -1.97
N ILE A 59 2.89 1.95 -3.20
CA ILE A 59 2.94 0.51 -3.51
C ILE A 59 4.31 -0.07 -3.11
N ALA A 60 5.40 0.60 -3.49
CA ALA A 60 6.76 0.18 -3.13
C ALA A 60 6.97 0.12 -1.61
N TYR A 61 6.41 1.07 -0.86
CA TYR A 61 6.45 1.04 0.60
C TYR A 61 5.68 -0.14 1.19
N LEU A 62 4.48 -0.46 0.70
CA LEU A 62 3.71 -1.61 1.17
C LEU A 62 4.44 -2.94 0.91
N ILE A 63 5.03 -3.10 -0.28
CA ILE A 63 5.86 -4.26 -0.61
C ILE A 63 7.05 -4.36 0.34
N THR A 64 7.75 -3.24 0.57
CA THR A 64 8.91 -3.20 1.46
C THR A 64 8.53 -3.53 2.91
N ASP A 65 7.41 -3.01 3.39
CA ASP A 65 6.93 -3.24 4.75
C ASP A 65 6.59 -4.73 4.97
N PHE A 66 6.01 -5.40 3.96
CA PHE A 66 5.75 -6.84 3.97
C PHE A 66 7.04 -7.67 3.97
N ILE A 67 8.01 -7.36 3.10
CA ILE A 67 9.30 -8.07 3.07
C ILE A 67 10.02 -7.92 4.41
N LYS A 68 10.10 -6.69 4.95
CA LYS A 68 10.77 -6.42 6.22
C LYS A 68 10.09 -7.08 7.42
N SER A 69 8.79 -7.32 7.36
CA SER A 69 8.08 -8.05 8.42
C SER A 69 8.55 -9.49 8.59
N LYS A 70 9.20 -10.08 7.57
CA LYS A 70 9.77 -11.44 7.61
C LYS A 70 11.21 -11.49 8.08
N LEU A 71 11.94 -10.36 8.02
CA LEU A 71 13.37 -10.28 8.33
C LEU A 71 13.65 -9.91 9.79
N LEU A 72 12.68 -9.27 10.44
CA LEU A 72 12.79 -8.80 11.82
C LEU A 72 11.99 -9.76 12.71
N GLU A 73 12.69 -10.71 13.33
CA GLU A 73 12.18 -11.47 14.48
C GLU A 73 12.18 -10.60 15.74
#